data_AF-A0A516GT41-F1
#
_entry.id   AF-A0A516GT41-F1
#
_cell.length_a   1.000
_cell.length_b   1.000
_cell.length_c   1.000
_cell.angle_alpha   90.00
_cell.angle_beta   90.00
_cell.angle_gamma   90.00
#
_symmetry.space_group_name_H-M   'P 1'
#
loop_
_entity.id
_entity.type
_entity.pdbx_description
1 polymer ?
#
loop_
_entity_poly.entity_id
_entity_poly.type
_entity_poly.pdbx_seq_one_letter_code
_entity_poly.pdbx_strand_id
1 'polypeptide(L)'
;MILLLPLLFHCTAGKDRTGFSSAFILRALGVDKQTVLDEYALSNFYRYEYNEETIEKAAKFYGLDQRILRPMMSVRPEWLEKGFDEIDKQYGNFDNYLLELGVDSTAKSKLRMKFLQ
;
A
#
# COMPACT_ATOMS: atom_id res chain seq x y z
N MET A 1 -29.54 3.08 7.27
CA MET A 1 -28.60 3.91 6.48
C MET A 1 -27.39 4.19 7.34
N ILE A 2 -26.37 3.33 7.32
CA ILE A 2 -25.10 3.59 8.04
C ILE A 2 -24.16 4.25 7.02
N LEU A 3 -24.16 5.57 7.01
CA LEU A 3 -23.09 6.36 6.42
C LEU A 3 -21.90 6.31 7.36
N LEU A 4 -20.82 5.63 6.99
CA LEU A 4 -19.48 5.95 7.46
C LEU A 4 -18.64 6.22 6.18
N LEU A 5 -18.20 7.43 5.83
CA LEU A 5 -17.40 8.51 6.46
C LEU A 5 -15.88 8.29 6.32
N PRO A 6 -15.10 9.39 6.25
CA PRO A 6 -13.67 9.36 6.01
C PRO A 6 -12.99 8.36 6.93
N LEU A 7 -12.31 7.40 6.30
CA LEU A 7 -11.68 6.26 6.92
C LEU A 7 -10.17 6.51 6.99
N LEU A 8 -9.64 6.57 8.21
CA LEU A 8 -8.20 6.48 8.43
C LEU A 8 -7.87 5.04 8.84
N PHE A 9 -6.97 4.40 8.09
CA PHE A 9 -6.39 3.11 8.46
C PHE A 9 -4.88 3.22 8.44
N HIS A 10 -4.22 2.58 9.41
CA HIS A 10 -2.77 2.64 9.55
C HIS A 10 -2.21 1.31 10.04
N CYS A 11 -0.90 1.15 9.88
CA CYS A 11 -0.12 0.13 10.57
C CYS A 11 0.91 0.82 11.47
N THR A 12 2.03 0.17 11.80
CA THR A 12 3.07 0.79 12.65
C THR A 12 3.76 1.96 11.93
N ALA A 13 4.24 1.74 10.71
CA ALA A 13 4.96 2.75 9.93
C ALA A 13 4.10 3.42 8.83
N GLY A 14 2.89 2.90 8.60
CA GLY A 14 2.00 3.40 7.55
C GLY A 14 2.45 3.13 6.11
N LYS A 15 3.47 2.27 5.89
CA LYS A 15 4.05 2.03 4.56
C LYS A 15 3.68 0.67 3.95
N ASP A 16 4.04 -0.45 4.58
CA ASP A 16 3.90 -1.77 3.93
C ASP A 16 2.45 -2.29 3.98
N ARG A 17 1.96 -2.67 5.17
CA ARG A 17 0.58 -3.16 5.33
C ARG A 17 -0.46 -2.11 4.94
N THR A 18 -0.19 -0.84 5.24
CA THR A 18 -1.08 0.26 4.85
C THR A 18 -1.04 0.48 3.35
N GLY A 19 0.15 0.54 2.74
CA GLY A 19 0.29 0.73 1.29
C GLY A 19 -0.34 -0.41 0.49
N PHE A 20 -0.20 -1.67 0.92
CA PHE A 20 -0.89 -2.80 0.30
C PHE A 20 -2.42 -2.66 0.39
N SER A 21 -2.94 -2.31 1.57
CA SER A 21 -4.38 -2.07 1.73
C SER A 21 -4.90 -0.90 0.88
N SER A 22 -4.17 0.22 0.84
CA SER A 22 -4.49 1.36 -0.02
C SER A 22 -4.49 0.95 -1.49
N ALA A 23 -3.46 0.23 -1.93
CA ALA A 23 -3.34 -0.27 -3.28
C ALA A 23 -4.52 -1.17 -3.66
N PHE A 24 -4.97 -2.05 -2.76
CA PHE A 24 -6.10 -2.94 -3.04
C PHE A 24 -7.41 -2.16 -3.19
N ILE A 25 -7.63 -1.15 -2.35
CA ILE A 25 -8.79 -0.26 -2.45
C ILE A 25 -8.77 0.51 -3.77
N LEU A 26 -7.63 1.11 -4.15
CA LEU A 26 -7.48 1.84 -5.41
C LEU A 26 -7.70 0.95 -6.63
N ARG A 27 -7.14 -0.27 -6.63
CA ARG A 27 -7.37 -1.25 -7.70
C ARG A 27 -8.83 -1.71 -7.76
N ALA A 28 -9.50 -1.91 -6.62
CA ALA A 28 -10.94 -2.22 -6.58
C ALA A 28 -11.80 -1.08 -7.16
N LEU A 29 -11.40 0.18 -6.92
CA LEU A 29 -12.00 1.37 -7.53
C LEU A 29 -11.70 1.48 -9.03
N GLY A 30 -10.74 0.75 -9.56
CA GLY A 30 -10.39 0.73 -10.98
C GLY A 30 -9.27 1.69 -11.38
N VAL A 31 -8.51 2.21 -10.41
CA VAL A 31 -7.29 2.97 -10.69
C VAL A 31 -6.27 2.05 -11.36
N ASP A 32 -5.53 2.57 -12.34
CA ASP A 32 -4.55 1.77 -13.09
C ASP A 32 -3.35 1.38 -12.22
N LYS A 33 -2.65 0.30 -12.62
CA LYS A 33 -1.53 -0.27 -11.85
C LYS A 33 -0.43 0.76 -11.61
N GLN A 34 -0.07 1.57 -12.60
CA GLN A 34 1.06 2.48 -12.49
C GLN A 34 0.77 3.59 -11.48
N THR A 35 -0.41 4.21 -11.55
CA THR A 35 -0.85 5.21 -10.56
C THR A 35 -0.83 4.65 -9.14
N VAL A 36 -1.22 3.39 -8.94
CA VAL A 36 -1.16 2.74 -7.62
C VAL A 36 0.28 2.50 -7.14
N LEU A 37 1.19 2.11 -8.04
CA LEU A 37 2.60 1.93 -7.71
C LEU A 37 3.26 3.28 -7.36
N ASP A 38 2.91 4.35 -8.06
CA ASP A 38 3.42 5.69 -7.83
C ASP A 38 2.89 6.25 -6.49
N GLU A 39 1.61 6.03 -6.17
CA GLU A 39 1.04 6.40 -4.86
C GLU A 39 1.76 5.70 -3.72
N TYR A 40 1.98 4.39 -3.82
CA TYR A 40 2.74 3.62 -2.84
C TYR A 40 4.14 4.22 -2.61
N ALA A 41 4.82 4.64 -3.69
CA ALA A 41 6.15 5.24 -3.65
C ALA A 41 6.19 6.59 -2.91
N LEU A 42 5.07 7.32 -2.81
CA LEU A 42 5.00 8.58 -2.07
C LEU A 42 5.31 8.41 -0.58
N SER A 43 5.20 7.19 -0.04
CA SER A 43 5.67 6.86 1.32
C SER A 43 7.13 7.26 1.52
N ASN A 44 7.99 7.15 0.49
CA ASN A 44 9.39 7.55 0.58
C ASN A 44 9.56 9.07 0.66
N PHE A 45 8.71 9.83 -0.03
CA PHE A 45 8.74 11.29 -0.01
C PHE A 45 8.25 11.82 1.33
N TYR A 46 7.05 11.44 1.76
CA TYR A 46 6.44 11.96 2.99
C TYR A 46 7.11 11.48 4.28
N ARG A 47 7.85 10.36 4.23
CA ARG A 47 8.60 9.84 5.38
C ARG A 47 10.09 10.15 5.34
N TYR A 48 10.58 10.89 4.34
CA TYR A 48 12.01 11.09 4.11
C TYR A 48 12.73 11.58 5.37
N GLU A 49 12.29 12.70 5.94
CA GLU A 49 12.92 13.32 7.11
C GLU A 49 12.94 12.38 8.32
N TYR A 50 11.79 11.78 8.64
CA TYR A 50 11.67 10.82 9.74
C TYR A 50 12.58 9.60 9.54
N ASN A 51 12.66 9.10 8.31
CA ASN A 51 13.49 7.94 7.99
C ASN A 51 14.97 8.27 8.15
N GLU A 52 15.45 9.39 7.60
CA GLU A 52 16.85 9.79 7.74
C GLU A 52 17.22 10.01 9.21
N GLU A 53 16.41 10.73 9.98
CA GLU A 53 16.64 10.95 11.41
C GLU A 53 16.71 9.63 12.19
N THR A 54 15.80 8.70 11.89
CA THR A 54 15.77 7.38 12.54
C THR A 54 17.01 6.56 12.17
N ILE A 55 17.43 6.58 10.89
CA ILE A 55 18.60 5.86 10.40
C ILE A 55 19.88 6.41 11.05
N GLU A 56 20.04 7.73 11.11
CA GLU A 56 21.20 8.37 11.72
C GLU A 56 21.31 8.06 13.22
N LYS A 57 20.20 8.17 13.95
CA LYS A 57 20.16 7.81 15.38
C LYS A 57 20.47 6.33 15.59
N ALA A 58 19.88 5.45 14.78
CA ALA A 58 20.10 4.02 14.86
C ALA A 58 21.58 3.66 14.62
N ALA A 59 22.20 4.26 13.61
CA ALA A 59 23.61 4.06 13.31
C ALA A 59 24.52 4.59 14.43
N LYS A 60 24.24 5.80 14.93
CA LYS A 60 25.07 6.46 15.94
C LYS A 60 25.01 5.78 17.31
N PHE A 61 23.82 5.41 17.77
CA PHE A 61 23.62 4.96 19.15
C PHE A 61 23.59 3.44 19.30
N TYR A 62 23.24 2.72 18.24
CA TYR A 62 23.14 1.25 18.27
C TYR A 62 24.11 0.55 17.32
N GLY A 63 24.96 1.30 16.60
CA GLY A 63 25.97 0.74 15.69
C GLY A 63 25.38 0.00 14.49
N LEU A 64 24.12 0.27 14.14
CA LEU A 64 23.43 -0.42 13.06
C LEU A 64 23.89 0.09 11.68
N ASP A 65 24.09 -0.83 10.74
CA ASP A 65 24.51 -0.50 9.39
C ASP A 65 23.39 0.21 8.62
N GLN A 66 23.65 1.45 8.18
CA GLN A 66 22.70 2.23 7.39
C GLN A 66 22.28 1.54 6.09
N ARG A 67 23.14 0.70 5.51
CA ARG A 67 22.83 -0.07 4.28
C ARG A 67 21.70 -1.08 4.49
N ILE A 68 21.51 -1.54 5.74
CA ILE A 68 20.42 -2.42 6.13
C ILE A 68 19.19 -1.59 6.51
N LEU A 69 19.38 -0.49 7.24
CA LEU A 69 18.29 0.37 7.71
C LEU A 69 17.56 1.07 6.57
N ARG A 70 18.27 1.58 5.56
CA ARG A 70 17.69 2.34 4.45
C ARG A 70 16.59 1.56 3.72
N PRO A 71 16.83 0.33 3.21
CA PRO A 71 15.77 -0.50 2.64
C PRO A 71 14.60 -0.72 3.62
N MET A 72 14.89 -1.06 4.88
CA MET A 72 13.87 -1.38 5.90
C MET A 72 12.91 -0.21 6.17
N MET A 73 13.42 1.02 6.16
CA MET A 73 12.66 2.24 6.41
C MET A 73 11.93 2.76 5.17
N SER A 74 12.39 2.40 3.97
CA SER A 74 11.82 2.77 2.68
C SER A 74 10.77 1.78 2.17
N VAL A 75 10.17 2.12 1.04
CA VAL A 75 9.41 1.20 0.17
C VAL A 75 10.00 1.19 -1.24
N ARG A 76 9.70 0.15 -2.00
CA ARG A 76 10.08 0.04 -3.42
C ARG A 76 8.86 -0.42 -4.23
N PRO A 77 8.48 0.27 -5.32
CA PRO A 77 7.32 -0.12 -6.15
C PRO A 77 7.33 -1.61 -6.55
N GLU A 78 8.51 -2.16 -6.80
CA GLU A 78 8.71 -3.56 -7.17
C GLU A 78 8.21 -4.53 -6.09
N TRP A 79 8.18 -4.14 -4.82
CA TRP A 79 7.64 -4.99 -3.75
C TRP A 79 6.12 -5.13 -3.84
N LEU A 80 5.42 -4.02 -4.12
CA LEU A 80 3.97 -4.05 -4.34
C LEU A 80 3.64 -4.74 -5.67
N GLU A 81 4.44 -4.49 -6.71
CA GLU A 81 4.30 -5.20 -7.98
C GLU A 81 4.45 -6.70 -7.81
N LYS A 82 5.47 -7.17 -7.09
CA LYS A 82 5.63 -8.61 -6.80
C LYS A 82 4.46 -9.19 -6.01
N GLY A 83 3.84 -8.39 -5.15
CA GLY A 83 2.59 -8.76 -4.48
C GLY A 83 1.45 -8.98 -5.47
N PHE A 84 1.28 -8.09 -6.45
CA PHE A 84 0.29 -8.27 -7.52
C PHE A 84 0.61 -9.45 -8.42
N ASP A 85 1.88 -9.64 -8.80
CA ASP A 85 2.30 -10.78 -9.62
C ASP A 85 1.97 -12.12 -8.93
N GLU A 86 2.19 -12.21 -7.61
CA GLU A 86 1.85 -13.41 -6.84
C GLU A 86 0.33 -13.60 -6.72
N ILE A 87 -0.45 -12.53 -6.60
CA ILE A 87 -1.91 -12.60 -6.65
C ILE A 87 -2.37 -13.13 -8.01
N ASP A 88 -1.88 -12.57 -9.11
CA ASP A 88 -2.25 -13.00 -10.46
C ASP A 88 -1.86 -14.46 -10.70
N LYS A 89 -0.72 -14.89 -10.19
CA LYS A 89 -0.27 -16.29 -10.26
C LYS A 89 -1.16 -17.25 -9.47
N GLN A 90 -1.58 -16.89 -8.25
CA GLN A 90 -2.33 -17.78 -7.36
C GLN A 90 -3.84 -17.78 -7.66
N TYR A 91 -4.39 -16.66 -8.12
CA TYR A 91 -5.82 -16.46 -8.30
C TYR A 91 -6.22 -16.26 -9.77
N GLY A 92 -5.25 -16.23 -10.69
CA GLY A 92 -5.44 -16.02 -12.13
C GLY A 92 -5.54 -14.53 -12.53
N ASN A 93 -6.09 -13.68 -11.65
CA ASN A 93 -6.03 -12.23 -11.74
C ASN A 93 -6.47 -11.59 -10.41
N PHE A 94 -6.22 -10.28 -10.27
CA PHE A 94 -6.62 -9.50 -9.09
C PHE A 94 -8.13 -9.50 -8.78
N ASP A 95 -9.01 -9.55 -9.79
CA ASP A 95 -10.46 -9.53 -9.56
C ASP A 95 -10.97 -10.84 -8.97
N ASN A 96 -10.36 -11.97 -9.33
CA ASN A 96 -10.63 -13.27 -8.70
C ASN A 96 -10.18 -13.28 -7.23
N TYR A 97 -9.05 -12.64 -6.91
CA TYR A 97 -8.61 -12.48 -5.53
C TYR A 97 -9.58 -11.63 -4.70
N LEU A 98 -10.05 -10.52 -5.26
CA LEU A 98 -11.10 -9.72 -4.61
C LEU A 98 -12.38 -10.52 -4.38
N LEU A 99 -12.80 -11.34 -5.35
CA LEU A 99 -13.97 -12.21 -5.21
C LEU A 99 -13.80 -13.23 -4.06
N GLU A 100 -12.62 -13.83 -3.92
CA GLU A 100 -12.30 -14.74 -2.80
C GLU A 100 -12.41 -14.03 -1.44
N LEU A 101 -12.07 -12.74 -1.39
CA LEU A 101 -12.24 -11.89 -0.21
C LEU A 101 -13.70 -11.42 0.01
N GLY A 102 -14.63 -11.84 -0.83
CA GLY A 102 -16.05 -11.43 -0.78
C GLY A 102 -16.32 -10.05 -1.39
N VAL A 103 -15.40 -9.51 -2.19
CA VAL A 103 -15.53 -8.23 -2.89
C VAL A 103 -15.90 -8.48 -4.36
N ASP A 104 -17.19 -8.70 -4.60
CA ASP A 104 -17.74 -8.94 -5.93
C ASP A 104 -17.93 -7.64 -6.74
N SER A 105 -18.46 -7.78 -7.97
CA SER A 105 -18.74 -6.65 -8.86
C SER A 105 -19.77 -5.67 -8.27
N THR A 106 -20.71 -6.16 -7.46
CA THR A 106 -21.70 -5.33 -6.75
C THR A 106 -21.02 -4.47 -5.69
N ALA A 107 -20.12 -5.04 -4.88
CA ALA A 107 -19.34 -4.34 -3.88
C ALA A 107 -18.41 -3.30 -4.53
N LYS A 108 -17.69 -3.67 -5.61
CA LYS A 108 -16.86 -2.73 -6.39
C LYS A 108 -17.70 -1.57 -6.94
N SER A 109 -18.89 -1.83 -7.47
CA SER A 109 -19.78 -0.78 -7.99
C SER A 109 -20.24 0.17 -6.89
N LYS A 110 -20.59 -0.34 -5.71
CA LYS A 110 -20.93 0.49 -4.53
C LYS A 110 -19.76 1.35 -4.07
N LEU A 111 -18.53 0.82 -4.08
CA LEU A 111 -17.33 1.60 -3.76
C LEU A 111 -17.10 2.71 -4.79
N ARG A 112 -17.20 2.40 -6.08
CA ARG A 112 -17.04 3.40 -7.16
C ARG A 112 -18.06 4.53 -7.05
N MET A 113 -19.35 4.22 -6.92
CA MET A 113 -20.40 5.25 -6.74
C MET A 113 -20.19 6.13 -5.51
N LYS A 114 -19.46 5.62 -4.50
CA LYS A 114 -19.22 6.34 -3.24
C LYS A 114 -18.01 7.25 -3.28
N PHE A 115 -16.97 6.88 -4.05
CA PHE A 115 -15.66 7.53 -4.00
C PHE A 115 -15.22 8.17 -5.32
N LEU A 116 -15.85 7.82 -6.45
CA LEU A 116 -15.60 8.42 -7.75
C LEU A 116 -16.82 9.28 -8.14
N GLN A 117 -16.55 10.49 -8.65
CA GLN A 117 -17.57 11.40 -9.17
C GLN A 117 -17.97 11.02 -10.59
#